data_AF-A0A4V1TY33-F1
#
_entry.id   AF-A0A4V1TY33-F1
#
_cell.length_a   1.000
_cell.length_b   1.000
_cell.length_c   1.000
_cell.angle_alpha   90.00
_cell.angle_beta   90.00
_cell.angle_gamma   90.00
#
_symmetry.space_group_name_H-M   'P 1'
#
loop_
_entity.id
_entity.type
_entity.pdbx_description
1 polymer ?
#
loop_
_entity_poly.entity_id
_entity_poly.type
_entity_poly.pdbx_seq_one_letter_code
_entity_poly.pdbx_strand_id
1 'polypeptide(L)'
;MAQYFEVHPDNPQLRLLKQAVALLEGGGVLAVPTDSSYALACHLDDKNAADHLRRIRGVDDKHHLTLLCRDLSELANYARVD
;
A
#
# COMPACT_ATOMS: atom_id res chain seq x y z
N MET A 1 -9.78 4.94 -15.40
CA MET A 1 -9.51 3.51 -15.67
C MET A 1 -8.26 3.13 -14.89
N ALA A 2 -8.22 1.96 -14.26
CA ALA A 2 -7.04 1.56 -13.49
C ALA A 2 -5.88 1.19 -14.42
N GLN A 3 -4.66 1.57 -14.05
CA GLN A 3 -3.46 1.07 -14.70
C GLN A 3 -3.21 -0.36 -14.22
N TYR A 4 -3.01 -1.29 -15.16
CA TYR A 4 -2.69 -2.68 -14.85
C TYR A 4 -1.21 -2.95 -15.13
N PHE A 5 -0.54 -3.60 -14.18
CA PHE A 5 0.83 -4.08 -14.33
C PHE A 5 0.85 -5.59 -14.11
N GLU A 6 1.37 -6.31 -15.10
CA GLU A 6 1.71 -7.71 -14.94
C GLU A 6 3.16 -7.80 -14.44
N VAL A 7 3.32 -8.23 -13.19
CA VAL A 7 4.62 -8.31 -12.51
C VAL A 7 4.92 -9.78 -12.23
N HIS A 8 6.14 -10.22 -12.52
CA HIS A 8 6.54 -11.60 -12.20
C HIS A 8 6.59 -11.79 -10.68
N PRO A 9 5.95 -12.83 -10.12
CA PRO A 9 5.83 -12.99 -8.67
C PRO A 9 7.18 -13.20 -7.97
N ASP A 10 8.07 -14.02 -8.55
CA ASP A 10 9.37 -14.35 -7.92
C ASP A 10 10.52 -13.41 -8.31
N ASN A 11 10.38 -12.65 -9.40
CA ASN A 11 11.43 -11.80 -9.95
C ASN A 11 10.83 -10.51 -10.55
N PRO A 12 10.23 -9.66 -9.70
CA PRO A 12 9.43 -8.54 -10.15
C PRO A 12 10.28 -7.54 -10.94
N GLN A 13 9.74 -7.08 -12.08
CA GLN A 13 10.46 -6.18 -12.97
C GLN A 13 10.58 -4.80 -12.33
N LEU A 14 11.81 -4.39 -11.98
CA LEU A 14 12.10 -3.13 -11.29
C LEU A 14 11.51 -1.89 -11.99
N ARG A 15 11.46 -1.88 -13.32
CA ARG A 15 10.86 -0.78 -14.09
C ARG A 15 9.36 -0.61 -13.79
N LEU A 16 8.62 -1.70 -13.65
CA LEU A 16 7.19 -1.66 -13.33
C LEU A 16 6.98 -1.25 -11.87
N LEU A 17 7.81 -1.77 -10.95
CA LEU A 17 7.78 -1.36 -9.55
C LEU A 17 8.02 0.15 -9.39
N LYS A 18 8.99 0.72 -10.11
CA LYS A 18 9.24 2.17 -10.09
C LYS A 18 8.04 2.99 -10.58
N GLN A 19 7.32 2.51 -11.59
CA GLN A 19 6.08 3.17 -12.04
C GLN A 19 4.96 3.07 -10.99
N ALA A 20 4.82 1.91 -10.34
CA ALA A 20 3.88 1.74 -9.24
C ALA A 20 4.20 2.67 -8.04
N VAL A 21 5.48 2.80 -7.67
CA VAL A 21 5.92 3.73 -6.62
C VAL A 21 5.59 5.18 -6.99
N ALA A 22 5.86 5.61 -8.23
CA ALA A 22 5.52 6.96 -8.67
C ALA A 22 4.01 7.25 -8.59
N LEU A 23 3.16 6.24 -8.83
CA LEU A 23 1.71 6.37 -8.65
C LEU A 23 1.31 6.48 -7.18
N LEU A 24 1.97 5.74 -6.28
CA LEU A 24 1.77 5.86 -4.82
C LEU A 24 2.18 7.25 -4.33
N GLU A 25 3.39 7.72 -4.69
CA GLU A 25 3.91 9.05 -4.34
C GLU A 25 3.02 10.18 -4.89
N GLY A 26 2.32 9.94 -6.00
CA GLY A 26 1.32 10.86 -6.55
C GLY A 26 -0.05 10.84 -5.85
N GLY A 27 -0.21 10.15 -4.72
CA GLY A 27 -1.47 10.04 -3.97
C GLY A 27 -2.42 8.94 -4.49
N GLY A 28 -1.92 8.03 -5.33
CA GLY A 28 -2.69 6.91 -5.86
C GLY A 28 -2.98 5.83 -4.82
N VAL A 29 -4.05 5.06 -5.06
CA VAL A 29 -4.35 3.81 -4.34
C VAL A 29 -4.07 2.63 -5.26
N LEU A 30 -3.25 1.69 -4.81
CA LEU A 30 -2.85 0.50 -5.57
C LEU A 30 -3.43 -0.75 -4.92
N ALA A 31 -3.79 -1.74 -5.75
CA ALA A 31 -3.99 -3.11 -5.31
C ALA A 31 -2.67 -3.88 -5.50
N VAL A 32 -2.07 -4.36 -4.41
CA VAL A 32 -0.77 -5.05 -4.43
C VAL A 32 -0.91 -6.47 -3.87
N PRO A 33 -0.23 -7.48 -4.45
CA PRO A 33 -0.22 -8.83 -3.88
C PRO A 33 0.63 -8.87 -2.60
N THR A 34 0.17 -9.65 -1.63
CA THR A 34 0.92 -10.05 -0.42
C THR A 34 0.97 -11.57 -0.34
N ASP A 35 1.62 -12.09 0.70
CA ASP A 35 1.64 -13.52 1.05
C ASP A 35 0.27 -14.10 1.43
N SER A 36 -0.68 -13.24 1.79
CA SER A 36 -1.99 -13.60 2.34
C SER A 36 -3.15 -13.33 1.38
N SER A 37 -3.11 -12.24 0.61
CA SER A 37 -4.06 -11.92 -0.47
C SER A 37 -3.63 -10.62 -1.16
N TYR A 38 -4.54 -9.94 -1.86
CA TYR A 38 -4.32 -8.56 -2.27
C TYR A 38 -4.63 -7.58 -1.14
N ALA A 39 -3.79 -6.56 -1.01
CA ALA A 39 -4.01 -5.40 -0.16
C ALA A 39 -4.25 -4.15 -1.01
N LEU A 40 -5.06 -3.23 -0.49
CA LEU A 40 -5.09 -1.86 -0.98
C LEU A 40 -4.06 -1.05 -0.21
N ALA A 41 -3.20 -0.32 -0.93
CA ALA A 41 -2.12 0.47 -0.38
C ALA A 41 -2.18 1.90 -0.92
N CYS A 42 -1.82 2.86 -0.08
CA CYS A 42 -1.62 4.26 -0.44
C CYS A 42 -0.36 4.78 0.26
N HIS A 43 0.09 5.98 -0.10
CA HIS A 43 1.20 6.63 0.59
C HIS A 43 0.84 6.91 2.06
N LEU A 44 1.80 6.68 2.96
CA LEU A 44 1.66 7.02 4.38
C LEU A 44 1.57 8.55 4.54
N ASP A 45 0.82 9.04 5.53
CA ASP A 45 0.60 10.48 5.78
C ASP A 45 -0.12 11.27 4.66
N ASP A 46 -0.65 10.61 3.63
CA ASP A 46 -1.59 11.23 2.69
C ASP A 46 -3.03 10.98 3.14
N LYS A 47 -3.62 12.00 3.79
CA LYS A 47 -5.01 11.95 4.26
C LYS A 47 -6.00 11.70 3.11
N ASN A 48 -5.81 12.33 1.95
CA ASN A 48 -6.74 12.19 0.84
C ASN A 48 -6.70 10.78 0.25
N ALA A 49 -5.50 10.21 0.13
CA ALA A 49 -5.33 8.84 -0.33
C ALA A 49 -5.89 7.82 0.68
N ALA A 50 -5.71 8.04 1.98
CA ALA A 50 -6.30 7.21 3.03
C ALA A 50 -7.85 7.27 3.02
N ASP A 51 -8.43 8.45 2.83
CA ASP A 51 -9.89 8.61 2.71
C ASP A 51 -10.43 7.95 1.43
N HIS A 52 -9.67 7.98 0.34
CA HIS A 52 -10.01 7.26 -0.89
C HIS A 52 -9.94 5.74 -0.70
N LEU A 53 -8.90 5.23 -0.05
CA LEU A 53 -8.75 3.82 0.29
C LEU A 53 -9.92 3.34 1.16
N ARG A 54 -10.33 4.12 2.18
CA ARG A 54 -11.50 3.81 3.01
C ARG A 54 -12.80 3.71 2.20
N ARG A 55 -13.01 4.64 1.28
CA ARG A 55 -14.17 4.62 0.36
C ARG A 55 -14.20 3.36 -0.49
N ILE A 56 -13.05 2.94 -1.04
CA ILE A 56 -12.95 1.69 -1.82
C ILE A 56 -13.21 0.47 -0.93
N ARG A 57 -12.66 0.45 0.29
CA ARG A 57 -12.84 -0.63 1.28
C ARG A 57 -14.24 -0.69 1.87
N GLY A 58 -15.03 0.38 1.78
CA GLY A 58 -16.35 0.49 2.42
C GLY A 58 -16.26 0.54 3.96
N VAL A 59 -15.19 1.10 4.52
CA VAL A 59 -14.99 1.21 5.98
C VAL A 59 -14.97 2.67 6.41
N ASP A 60 -15.28 2.92 7.69
CA ASP A 60 -15.28 4.25 8.27
C ASP A 60 -13.89 4.65 8.83
N ASP A 61 -13.84 5.82 9.45
CA ASP A 61 -12.64 6.39 10.08
C ASP A 61 -12.25 5.69 11.39
N LYS A 62 -13.18 4.96 12.03
CA LYS A 62 -12.94 4.18 13.25
C LYS A 62 -12.28 2.84 12.97
N HIS A 63 -12.41 2.32 11.74
CA HIS A 63 -11.70 1.12 11.33
C HIS A 63 -10.20 1.39 11.24
N HIS A 64 -9.41 0.62 11.99
CA HIS A 64 -7.96 0.66 11.91
C HIS A 64 -7.49 0.22 10.52
N LEU A 65 -6.62 1.03 9.91
CA LEU A 65 -5.85 0.62 8.74
C LEU A 65 -4.58 -0.12 9.19
N THR A 66 -3.94 -0.78 8.23
CA THR A 66 -2.71 -1.53 8.44
C THR A 66 -1.52 -0.73 7.92
N LEU A 67 -0.42 -0.70 8.68
CA LEU A 67 0.87 -0.25 8.18
C LEU A 67 1.62 -1.47 7.61
N LEU A 68 1.97 -1.40 6.33
CA LEU A 68 2.82 -2.40 5.69
C LEU A 68 4.29 -2.02 5.95
N CYS A 69 4.95 -2.76 6.82
CA CYS A 69 6.37 -2.58 7.13
C CYS A 69 7.20 -3.67 6.44
N ARG A 70 8.40 -3.32 6.00
CA ARG A 70 9.38 -4.20 5.37
C ARG A 70 9.89 -5.28 6.33
N ASP A 71 10.10 -4.90 7.58
CA ASP A 71 10.64 -5.76 8.62
C ASP A 71 10.31 -5.21 10.02
N LEU A 72 10.76 -5.94 11.06
CA LEU A 72 10.55 -5.55 12.46
C LEU A 72 11.32 -4.28 12.86
N SER A 73 12.42 -3.97 12.18
CA SER A 73 13.19 -2.74 12.45
C SER A 73 12.42 -1.51 11.97
N GLU A 74 11.76 -1.58 10.82
CA GLU A 74 10.86 -0.52 10.36
C GLU A 74 9.62 -0.40 11.25
N LEU A 75 9.02 -1.52 11.65
CA LEU A 75 7.86 -1.54 12.55
C LEU A 75 8.14 -0.82 13.87
N ALA A 76 9.34 -0.96 14.43
CA ALA A 76 9.74 -0.31 15.67
C ALA A 76 9.74 1.24 15.61
N ASN A 77 9.72 1.82 14.41
CA ASN A 77 9.54 3.28 14.24
C ASN A 77 8.09 3.73 14.43
N TYR A 78 7.12 2.82 14.30
CA TYR A 78 5.69 3.11 14.31
C TYR A 78 4.94 2.52 15.50
N ALA A 79 5.51 1.51 16.16
CA ALA A 79 4.91 0.85 17.31
C ALA A 79 5.94 0.57 18.40
N ARG A 80 5.51 0.63 19.67
CA ARG A 80 6.31 0.11 20.78
C ARG A 80 6.22 -1.41 20.80
N VAL A 81 7.36 -2.08 20.71
CA VAL A 81 7.49 -3.53 20.79
C VAL A 81 8.16 -3.85 22.12
N ASP A 82 7.47 -4.61 22.98
CA ASP A 82 7.97 -5.07 24.27
C ASP A 82 8.51 -6.52 24.15
#